data_AF-B1KGE0-F1
#
_entry.id   AF-B1KGE0-F1
#
_cell.length_a   1.000
_cell.length_b   1.000
_cell.length_c   1.000
_cell.angle_alpha   90.00
_cell.angle_beta   90.00
_cell.angle_gamma   90.00
#
_symmetry.space_group_name_H-M   'P 1'
#
loop_
_entity.id
_entity.type
_entity.pdbx_description
1 polymer ?
#
loop_
_entity_poly.entity_id
_entity_poly.type
_entity_poly.pdbx_seq_one_letter_code
_entity_poly.pdbx_strand_id
1 'polypeptide(L)'
;MNNFHSNSSKLCSRLKINNASIGSCVVLKTPKRVVAISCAHVIYGEEHETTIVDANQITVEIDGTAHICSKILSPLADSKATDMVVIELADTTLLSTSSLCELKVCLDVNESILGYKQAMVLLPIQDSCHSVVSLTKFNKEVDEHSFQVEVHKQTFVDYDKGAAGAAAFKGISGSGLFVDMNDSIYLAGILSKLPKSSVASTVVFQSLKPLTSILPELKESISLKKGTSSTPGDINDVCFVNYTGRSQKYYQERACDRDFCSNIKHNRNIWLSGDSGTGKTAILLRNLIDNKVNYIYCDLQPVEISSPLDIWQGVIEDVESHTEKKFENKEFTVKFMTKYLLSCNFKSDTILVIDEMSCSKKDIIEDFCKDAIALVSYYIKQSKTKNLTFVISSIFSPSKTEFNYGKFLESFDNLSSNEWTDSISNLFDIQNSSLGNRITPEGKELILSHCGSLPRLLTLIISRIYRANDFEISSIHQACKKLTKEYYEYV
;
A
#
# COMPACT_ATOMS: atom_id res chain seq x y z
N MET A 1 4.84 -15.35 3.33
CA MET A 1 5.09 -14.42 4.44
C MET A 1 6.45 -14.72 5.04
N ASN A 2 7.40 -13.80 4.90
CA ASN A 2 8.73 -13.94 5.46
C ASN A 2 8.71 -13.61 6.95
N ASN A 3 8.76 -14.62 7.82
CA ASN A 3 8.85 -14.39 9.25
C ASN A 3 10.33 -14.36 9.68
N PHE A 4 10.76 -13.29 10.35
CA PHE A 4 12.10 -13.21 10.94
C PHE A 4 12.35 -14.34 11.94
N HIS A 5 11.33 -14.77 12.69
CA HIS A 5 11.46 -15.86 13.65
C HIS A 5 11.78 -17.19 12.97
N SER A 6 11.08 -17.53 11.89
CA SER A 6 11.30 -18.79 11.16
C SER A 6 12.62 -18.82 10.38
N ASN A 7 13.22 -17.65 10.11
CA ASN A 7 14.48 -17.52 9.38
C ASN A 7 15.65 -17.10 10.26
N SER A 8 15.45 -16.94 11.57
CA SER A 8 16.44 -16.34 12.47
C SER A 8 17.81 -17.03 12.43
N SER A 9 17.83 -18.38 12.34
CA SER A 9 19.06 -19.16 12.20
C SER A 9 19.83 -18.94 10.90
N LYS A 10 19.15 -18.46 9.85
CA LYS A 10 19.73 -18.12 8.55
C LYS A 10 20.13 -16.66 8.41
N LEU A 11 19.66 -15.81 9.33
CA LEU A 11 19.86 -14.36 9.29
C LEU A 11 21.05 -13.91 10.14
N CYS A 12 21.51 -14.72 11.10
CA CYS A 12 22.67 -14.39 11.93
C CYS A 12 23.51 -15.64 12.20
N SER A 13 24.82 -15.52 12.00
CA SER A 13 25.81 -16.60 12.13
C SER A 13 26.90 -16.23 13.13
N ARG A 14 27.57 -17.20 13.74
CA ARG A 14 28.69 -16.92 14.65
C ARG A 14 29.99 -16.74 13.89
N LEU A 15 30.78 -15.76 14.31
CA LEU A 15 32.13 -15.55 13.83
C LEU A 15 33.12 -16.07 14.88
N LYS A 16 34.10 -16.87 14.45
CA LYS A 16 35.13 -17.45 15.31
C LYS A 16 36.53 -17.15 14.80
N ILE A 17 37.47 -16.98 15.72
CA ILE A 17 38.91 -17.01 15.44
C ILE A 17 39.54 -18.11 16.30
N ASN A 18 40.31 -19.00 15.68
CA ASN A 18 40.94 -20.13 16.37
C ASN A 18 39.93 -20.95 17.20
N ASN A 19 38.74 -21.19 16.61
CA ASN A 19 37.58 -21.87 17.21
C ASN A 19 36.90 -21.16 18.41
N ALA A 20 37.42 -20.01 18.86
CA ALA A 20 36.76 -19.20 19.88
C ALA A 20 35.73 -18.26 19.23
N SER A 21 34.51 -18.21 19.75
CA SER A 21 33.49 -17.26 19.29
C SER A 21 33.85 -15.84 19.71
N ILE A 22 33.94 -14.95 18.73
CA ILE A 22 34.36 -13.55 18.93
C ILE A 22 33.23 -12.57 18.66
N GLY A 23 32.24 -12.96 17.86
CA GLY A 23 31.11 -12.10 17.52
C GLY A 23 30.09 -12.77 16.61
N SER A 24 29.27 -11.94 15.98
CA SER A 24 28.24 -12.36 15.03
C SER A 24 28.56 -11.84 13.62
N CYS A 25 27.88 -12.37 12.62
CA CYS A 25 27.94 -11.86 11.26
C CYS A 25 26.64 -12.19 10.50
N VAL A 26 26.43 -11.50 9.38
CA VAL A 26 25.38 -11.81 8.42
C VAL A 26 25.99 -12.42 7.18
N VAL A 27 25.49 -13.58 6.76
CA VAL A 27 25.97 -14.27 5.56
C VAL A 27 25.09 -13.88 4.37
N LEU A 28 25.73 -13.43 3.29
CA LEU A 28 25.09 -12.98 2.06
C LEU A 28 25.60 -13.79 0.88
N LYS A 29 24.68 -14.35 0.10
CA LYS A 29 25.00 -14.96 -1.20
C LYS A 29 24.89 -13.89 -2.29
N THR A 30 25.99 -13.64 -2.97
CA THR A 30 26.04 -12.79 -4.16
C THR A 30 26.04 -13.66 -5.43
N PRO A 31 25.90 -13.09 -6.63
CA PRO A 31 26.02 -13.86 -7.88
C PRO A 31 27.38 -14.55 -8.06
N LYS A 32 28.44 -14.04 -7.41
CA LYS A 32 29.82 -14.52 -7.61
C LYS A 32 30.35 -15.39 -6.47
N ARG A 33 29.85 -15.21 -5.24
CA ARG A 33 30.47 -15.71 -4.01
C ARG A 33 29.53 -15.62 -2.81
N VAL A 34 29.85 -16.36 -1.76
CA VAL A 34 29.22 -16.21 -0.44
C VAL A 34 30.17 -15.44 0.46
N VAL A 35 29.65 -14.39 1.09
CA VAL A 35 30.41 -13.51 1.98
C VAL A 35 29.75 -13.45 3.34
N ALA A 36 30.54 -13.19 4.38
CA ALA A 36 30.04 -12.80 5.69
C ALA A 36 30.43 -11.36 5.99
N ILE A 37 29.50 -10.62 6.58
CA ILE A 37 29.64 -9.20 6.90
C ILE A 37 29.55 -9.06 8.43
N SER A 38 30.53 -8.39 9.03
CA SER A 38 30.57 -8.13 10.46
C SER A 38 31.18 -6.75 10.75
N CYS A 39 31.32 -6.40 12.02
CA CYS A 39 32.06 -5.21 12.42
C CYS A 39 33.57 -5.47 12.42
N ALA A 40 34.35 -4.46 12.04
CA ALA A 40 35.80 -4.58 11.98
C ALA A 40 36.41 -4.80 13.37
N HIS A 41 35.88 -4.13 14.40
CA HIS A 41 36.35 -4.29 15.77
C HIS A 41 36.21 -5.72 16.31
N VAL A 42 35.32 -6.54 15.74
CA VAL A 42 35.18 -7.96 16.15
C VAL A 42 36.41 -8.76 15.75
N ILE A 43 37.00 -8.47 14.59
CA ILE A 43 38.18 -9.19 14.06
C ILE A 43 39.48 -8.54 14.52
N TYR A 44 39.53 -7.20 14.53
CA TYR A 44 40.76 -6.45 14.75
C TYR A 44 40.92 -5.91 16.18
N GLY A 45 39.91 -6.07 17.05
CA GLY A 45 39.87 -5.50 18.40
C GLY A 45 39.20 -4.12 18.45
N GLU A 46 38.82 -3.67 19.65
CA GLU A 46 38.02 -2.44 19.84
C GLU A 46 38.73 -1.18 19.29
N GLU A 47 40.05 -1.14 19.35
CA GLU A 47 40.88 -0.04 18.84
C GLU A 47 41.60 -0.43 17.52
N HIS A 48 41.21 -1.57 16.93
CA HIS A 48 41.86 -2.15 15.75
C HIS A 48 43.37 -2.34 15.92
N GLU A 49 43.75 -2.75 17.12
CA GLU A 49 45.12 -3.03 17.56
C GLU A 49 45.72 -4.27 16.89
N THR A 50 44.88 -5.23 16.50
CA THR A 50 45.29 -6.42 15.76
C THR A 50 45.33 -6.09 14.28
N THR A 51 46.52 -5.94 13.72
CA THR A 51 46.69 -5.52 12.31
C THR A 51 46.79 -6.68 11.33
N ILE A 52 47.06 -7.89 11.82
CA ILE A 52 47.25 -9.09 10.99
C ILE A 52 46.44 -10.23 11.60
N VAL A 53 45.43 -10.68 10.85
CA VAL A 53 44.67 -11.90 11.14
C VAL A 53 44.79 -12.78 9.90
N ASP A 54 45.29 -14.00 10.07
CA ASP A 54 45.30 -14.99 8.99
C ASP A 54 43.87 -15.40 8.69
N ALA A 55 43.44 -15.26 7.43
CA ALA A 55 42.10 -15.62 6.99
C ALA A 55 41.74 -17.07 7.37
N ASN A 56 42.71 -17.99 7.34
CA ASN A 56 42.48 -19.40 7.67
C ASN A 56 42.15 -19.64 9.15
N GLN A 57 42.42 -18.66 10.03
CA GLN A 57 42.05 -18.74 11.44
C GLN A 57 40.59 -18.32 11.68
N ILE A 58 39.97 -17.65 10.71
CA ILE A 58 38.60 -17.18 10.80
C ILE A 58 37.65 -18.26 10.27
N THR A 59 36.65 -18.62 11.09
CA THR A 59 35.56 -19.50 10.67
C THR A 59 34.20 -18.87 10.94
N VAL A 60 33.24 -19.13 10.07
CA VAL A 60 31.84 -18.73 10.22
C VAL A 60 30.98 -19.97 10.44
N GLU A 61 30.26 -20.01 11.55
CA GLU A 61 29.33 -21.09 11.87
C GLU A 61 27.93 -20.76 11.34
N ILE A 62 27.51 -21.48 10.31
CA ILE A 62 26.21 -21.34 9.65
C ILE A 62 25.41 -22.61 9.93
N ASP A 63 24.30 -22.49 10.65
CA ASP A 63 23.44 -23.62 11.00
C ASP A 63 24.22 -24.80 11.63
N GLY A 64 25.15 -24.46 12.54
CA GLY A 64 26.01 -25.42 13.24
C GLY A 64 27.21 -25.94 12.42
N THR A 65 27.33 -25.59 11.14
CA THR A 65 28.44 -26.01 10.27
C THR A 65 29.49 -24.91 10.15
N ALA A 66 30.77 -25.25 10.35
CA ALA A 66 31.87 -24.30 10.27
C ALA A 66 32.38 -24.16 8.82
N HIS A 67 32.48 -22.91 8.36
CA HIS A 67 33.02 -22.55 7.04
C HIS A 67 34.26 -21.70 7.21
N ILE A 68 35.35 -22.06 6.55
CA ILE A 68 36.64 -21.35 6.66
C ILE A 68 36.60 -20.10 5.80
N CYS A 69 37.15 -18.99 6.29
CA CYS A 69 37.35 -17.79 5.50
C CYS A 69 38.48 -18.03 4.48
N SER A 70 38.20 -17.82 3.19
CA SER A 70 39.20 -17.90 2.14
C SER A 70 40.04 -16.62 2.06
N LYS A 71 39.39 -15.45 2.24
CA LYS A 71 40.02 -14.14 2.12
C LYS A 71 39.20 -13.05 2.81
N ILE A 72 39.89 -12.08 3.41
CA ILE A 72 39.29 -10.81 3.84
C ILE A 72 39.24 -9.87 2.63
N LEU A 73 38.05 -9.43 2.24
CA LEU A 73 37.82 -8.61 1.04
C LEU A 73 37.97 -7.11 1.29
N SER A 74 37.60 -6.64 2.48
CA SER A 74 37.68 -5.23 2.85
C SER A 74 39.11 -4.85 3.25
N PRO A 75 39.71 -3.79 2.65
CA PRO A 75 41.01 -3.29 3.08
C PRO A 75 40.99 -2.85 4.55
N LEU A 76 42.09 -3.07 5.29
CA LEU A 76 42.17 -2.71 6.71
C LEU A 76 41.90 -1.22 6.96
N ALA A 77 42.37 -0.33 6.08
CA ALA A 77 42.13 1.10 6.19
C ALA A 77 40.63 1.45 6.12
N ASP A 78 39.92 0.85 5.17
CA ASP A 78 38.48 1.06 4.98
C ASP A 78 37.69 0.43 6.14
N SER A 79 38.12 -0.75 6.61
CA SER A 79 37.54 -1.40 7.78
C SER A 79 37.69 -0.56 9.05
N LYS A 80 38.83 0.11 9.25
CA LYS A 80 39.03 1.04 10.37
C LYS A 80 38.14 2.29 10.26
N ALA A 81 37.95 2.81 9.06
CA ALA A 81 37.15 4.01 8.84
C ALA A 81 35.65 3.76 9.01
N THR A 82 35.17 2.59 8.59
CA THR A 82 33.74 2.26 8.53
C THR A 82 33.29 1.31 9.65
N ASP A 83 34.23 0.75 10.40
CA ASP A 83 34.02 -0.35 11.34
C ASP A 83 33.28 -1.54 10.70
N MET A 84 33.52 -1.80 9.42
CA MET A 84 32.93 -2.90 8.66
C MET A 84 34.00 -3.82 8.08
N VAL A 85 33.76 -5.13 8.18
CA VAL A 85 34.63 -6.14 7.55
C VAL A 85 33.80 -7.10 6.72
N VAL A 86 34.32 -7.42 5.53
CA VAL A 86 33.70 -8.37 4.60
C VAL A 86 34.70 -9.49 4.36
N ILE A 87 34.27 -10.73 4.61
CA ILE A 87 35.07 -11.92 4.42
C ILE A 87 34.41 -12.87 3.42
N GLU A 88 35.21 -13.48 2.57
CA GLU A 88 34.78 -14.49 1.61
C GLU A 88 34.95 -15.88 2.22
N LEU A 89 33.96 -16.76 2.02
CA LEU A 89 34.00 -18.12 2.56
C LEU A 89 34.56 -19.10 1.52
N ALA A 90 35.40 -20.03 1.97
CA ALA A 90 35.93 -21.12 1.16
C ALA A 90 34.88 -22.21 0.94
N ASP A 91 34.95 -22.87 -0.22
CA ASP A 91 34.17 -24.08 -0.58
C ASP A 91 32.71 -24.08 -0.11
N THR A 92 31.90 -23.25 -0.75
CA THR A 92 30.48 -23.09 -0.43
C THR A 92 29.61 -24.18 -1.06
N THR A 93 30.19 -25.24 -1.62
CA THR A 93 29.43 -26.32 -2.28
C THR A 93 28.55 -27.09 -1.29
N LEU A 94 28.97 -27.12 -0.02
CA LEU A 94 28.22 -27.73 1.09
C LEU A 94 27.07 -26.85 1.61
N LEU A 95 27.01 -25.56 1.24
CA LEU A 95 25.90 -24.70 1.62
C LEU A 95 24.69 -25.03 0.75
N SER A 96 23.80 -25.85 1.29
CA SER A 96 22.50 -26.09 0.68
C SER A 96 21.78 -24.74 0.46
N THR A 97 21.06 -24.60 -0.65
CA THR A 97 20.24 -23.40 -0.90
C THR A 97 19.23 -23.15 0.22
N SER A 98 18.86 -24.20 0.97
CA SER A 98 18.01 -24.10 2.16
C SER A 98 18.68 -23.50 3.40
N SER A 99 20.02 -23.51 3.50
CA SER A 99 20.75 -23.02 4.69
C SER A 99 20.93 -21.50 4.72
N LEU A 100 20.76 -20.82 3.58
CA LEU A 100 20.88 -19.36 3.47
C LEU A 100 19.52 -18.72 3.21
N CYS A 101 19.32 -17.54 3.80
CA CYS A 101 18.18 -16.70 3.46
C CYS A 101 18.52 -15.91 2.18
N GLU A 102 17.56 -15.80 1.26
CA GLU A 102 17.70 -14.90 0.11
C GLU A 102 17.58 -13.46 0.60
N LEU A 103 18.74 -12.81 0.78
CA LEU A 103 18.85 -11.47 1.32
C LEU A 103 19.14 -10.46 0.20
N LYS A 104 18.38 -9.37 0.23
CA LYS A 104 18.70 -8.15 -0.52
C LYS A 104 19.41 -7.17 0.42
N VAL A 105 20.11 -6.20 -0.15
CA VAL A 105 20.81 -5.17 0.63
C VAL A 105 20.09 -3.83 0.46
N CYS A 106 19.96 -3.09 1.56
CA CYS A 106 19.47 -1.72 1.59
C CYS A 106 20.64 -0.81 1.94
N LEU A 107 21.09 -0.01 0.96
CA LEU A 107 22.24 0.88 1.15
C LEU A 107 21.87 2.20 1.84
N ASP A 108 20.65 2.67 1.61
CA ASP A 108 20.16 3.93 2.16
C ASP A 108 19.08 3.66 3.19
N VAL A 109 19.46 3.79 4.46
CA VAL A 109 18.54 3.65 5.59
C VAL A 109 18.08 5.04 6.03
N ASN A 110 16.77 5.25 6.15
CA ASN A 110 16.20 6.46 6.70
C ASN A 110 14.93 6.15 7.49
N GLU A 111 14.24 7.15 8.03
CA GLU A 111 13.01 6.97 8.81
C GLU A 111 11.93 6.15 8.11
N SER A 112 11.91 6.08 6.77
CA SER A 112 10.93 5.29 6.02
C SER A 112 11.01 3.80 6.33
N ILE A 113 12.12 3.29 6.85
CA ILE A 113 12.22 1.87 7.21
C ILE A 113 11.20 1.49 8.28
N LEU A 114 10.76 2.46 9.11
CA LEU A 114 9.80 2.23 10.18
C LEU A 114 8.39 1.92 9.67
N GLY A 115 8.09 2.26 8.41
CA GLY A 115 6.82 1.92 7.77
C GLY A 115 6.72 0.45 7.36
N TYR A 116 7.80 -0.32 7.52
CA TYR A 116 7.89 -1.74 7.20
C TYR A 116 8.17 -2.55 8.45
N LYS A 117 7.86 -3.85 8.42
CA LYS A 117 8.19 -4.76 9.51
C LYS A 117 9.70 -4.93 9.59
N GLN A 118 10.27 -4.61 10.76
CA GLN A 118 11.70 -4.52 10.98
C GLN A 118 12.11 -5.26 12.25
N ALA A 119 13.23 -5.96 12.21
CA ALA A 119 13.77 -6.62 13.39
C ALA A 119 15.28 -6.79 13.32
N MET A 120 15.91 -6.79 14.49
CA MET A 120 17.28 -7.23 14.68
C MET A 120 17.28 -8.72 15.01
N VAL A 121 18.19 -9.48 14.42
CA VAL A 121 18.37 -10.90 14.75
C VAL A 121 19.73 -11.09 15.40
N LEU A 122 19.73 -11.54 16.64
CA LEU A 122 20.89 -11.58 17.53
C LEU A 122 21.26 -13.02 17.88
N LEU A 123 22.56 -13.27 18.09
CA LEU A 123 23.06 -14.53 18.60
C LEU A 123 24.22 -14.28 19.59
N PRO A 124 23.92 -14.05 20.89
CA PRO A 124 24.96 -13.90 21.90
C PRO A 124 25.87 -15.14 21.98
N ILE A 125 27.14 -14.95 22.37
CA ILE A 125 28.13 -16.04 22.41
C ILE A 125 27.69 -17.19 23.34
N GLN A 126 27.01 -16.87 24.43
CA GLN A 126 26.59 -17.84 25.45
C GLN A 126 25.28 -18.54 25.09
N ASP A 127 24.57 -18.07 24.07
CA ASP A 127 23.22 -18.51 23.78
C ASP A 127 23.22 -19.51 22.63
N SER A 128 22.42 -20.56 22.73
CA SER A 128 22.22 -21.55 21.66
C SER A 128 21.17 -21.13 20.63
N CYS A 129 20.38 -20.10 20.94
CA CYS A 129 19.21 -19.71 20.17
C CYS A 129 19.28 -18.24 19.76
N HIS A 130 18.69 -17.94 18.60
CA HIS A 130 18.59 -16.59 18.08
C HIS A 130 17.49 -15.81 18.80
N SER A 131 17.75 -14.53 19.06
CA SER A 131 16.77 -13.59 19.58
C SER A 131 16.35 -12.61 18.49
N VAL A 132 15.05 -12.35 18.37
CA VAL A 132 14.50 -11.38 17.42
C VAL A 132 13.98 -10.18 18.20
N VAL A 133 14.55 -9.01 17.95
CA VAL A 133 14.25 -7.77 18.67
C VAL A 133 13.60 -6.77 17.72
N SER A 134 12.41 -6.28 18.07
CA SER A 134 11.70 -5.26 17.29
C SER A 134 12.23 -3.86 17.62
N LEU A 135 12.23 -2.98 16.61
CA LEU A 135 12.60 -1.57 16.78
C LEU A 135 11.38 -0.74 17.16
N THR A 136 11.60 0.33 17.93
CA THR A 136 10.54 1.30 18.29
C THR A 136 10.62 2.56 17.44
N LYS A 137 11.84 3.02 17.11
CA LYS A 137 12.04 4.28 16.40
C LYS A 137 13.37 4.33 15.66
N PHE A 138 13.41 5.06 14.54
CA PHE A 138 14.65 5.49 13.90
C PHE A 138 15.01 6.86 14.47
N ASN A 139 16.21 7.00 15.03
CA ASN A 139 16.56 8.22 15.75
C ASN A 139 17.22 9.24 14.81
N LYS A 140 18.38 8.88 14.23
CA LYS A 140 19.16 9.75 13.33
C LYS A 140 20.40 9.03 12.78
N GLU A 141 20.97 9.58 11.71
CA GLU A 141 22.36 9.31 11.33
C GLU A 141 23.30 9.85 12.44
N VAL A 142 24.30 9.04 12.81
CA VAL A 142 25.33 9.43 13.79
C VAL A 142 26.49 10.07 13.05
N ASP A 143 26.90 9.45 11.94
CA ASP A 143 27.92 9.89 11.01
C ASP A 143 27.62 9.30 9.62
N GLU A 144 28.54 9.49 8.66
CA GLU A 144 28.38 9.01 7.28
C GLU A 144 28.26 7.47 7.17
N HIS A 145 28.76 6.75 8.18
CA HIS A 145 28.88 5.29 8.16
C HIS A 145 27.99 4.61 9.20
N SER A 146 27.27 5.35 10.04
CA SER A 146 26.46 4.75 11.10
C SER A 146 25.19 5.53 11.43
N PHE A 147 24.19 4.80 11.91
CA PHE A 147 22.89 5.34 12.30
C PHE A 147 22.40 4.72 13.61
N GLN A 148 21.49 5.43 14.28
CA GLN A 148 20.90 5.04 15.54
C GLN A 148 19.43 4.67 15.39
N VAL A 149 19.06 3.57 16.05
CA VAL A 149 17.66 3.18 16.24
C VAL A 149 17.38 2.97 17.72
N GLU A 150 16.13 3.14 18.10
CA GLU A 150 15.63 2.86 19.44
C GLU A 150 14.98 1.48 19.48
N VAL A 151 15.19 0.80 20.60
CA VAL A 151 14.48 -0.41 21.01
C VAL A 151 13.66 -0.12 22.26
N HIS A 152 12.88 -1.10 22.75
CA HIS A 152 12.24 -0.94 24.05
C HIS A 152 13.29 -0.79 25.17
N LYS A 153 12.94 -0.04 26.21
CA LYS A 153 13.78 0.00 27.41
C LYS A 153 13.89 -1.42 27.97
N GLN A 154 15.03 -1.72 28.59
CA GLN A 154 15.31 -3.02 29.20
C GLN A 154 15.48 -4.19 28.22
N THR A 155 15.41 -3.98 26.90
CA THR A 155 15.68 -5.04 25.90
C THR A 155 17.05 -5.70 26.09
N PHE A 156 18.06 -4.90 26.47
CA PHE A 156 19.42 -5.38 26.72
C PHE A 156 19.77 -5.37 28.21
N VAL A 157 18.90 -5.93 29.04
CA VAL A 157 19.13 -6.11 30.49
C VAL A 157 19.04 -7.60 30.81
N ASP A 158 20.11 -8.14 31.39
CA ASP A 158 20.15 -9.47 31.99
C ASP A 158 19.90 -9.29 33.50
N TYR A 159 18.66 -9.52 33.90
CA TYR A 159 18.22 -9.35 35.28
C TYR A 159 18.87 -10.36 36.23
N ASP A 160 19.17 -11.57 35.74
CA ASP A 160 19.76 -12.63 36.55
C ASP A 160 21.21 -12.32 36.90
N LYS A 161 21.94 -11.68 35.98
CA LYS A 161 23.33 -11.25 36.19
C LYS A 161 23.47 -9.81 36.69
N GLY A 162 22.38 -9.06 36.79
CA GLY A 162 22.40 -7.64 37.10
C GLY A 162 23.22 -6.82 36.10
N ALA A 163 23.36 -7.30 34.86
CA ALA A 163 24.20 -6.73 33.82
C ALA A 163 23.33 -6.09 32.73
N ALA A 164 23.88 -5.11 32.02
CA ALA A 164 23.18 -4.45 30.92
C ALA A 164 24.11 -4.21 29.73
N GLY A 165 23.51 -4.07 28.55
CA GLY A 165 24.21 -3.73 27.32
C GLY A 165 25.26 -4.77 26.93
N ALA A 166 26.43 -4.27 26.51
CA ALA A 166 27.52 -5.11 26.02
C ALA A 166 28.05 -6.12 27.06
N ALA A 167 27.92 -5.82 28.37
CA ALA A 167 28.34 -6.72 29.43
C ALA A 167 27.46 -7.97 29.53
N ALA A 168 26.16 -7.83 29.22
CA ALA A 168 25.19 -8.94 29.24
C ALA A 168 25.17 -9.71 27.91
N PHE A 169 25.35 -9.03 26.78
CA PHE A 169 25.16 -9.60 25.45
C PHE A 169 26.48 -9.64 24.65
N LYS A 170 27.50 -10.28 25.21
CA LYS A 170 28.82 -10.36 24.55
C LYS A 170 28.72 -11.10 23.20
N GLY A 171 29.31 -10.49 22.17
CA GLY A 171 29.49 -11.09 20.84
C GLY A 171 28.28 -11.00 19.89
N ILE A 172 27.33 -10.11 20.16
CA ILE A 172 26.29 -9.79 19.18
C ILE A 172 26.71 -8.70 18.19
N SER A 173 27.87 -8.04 18.39
CA SER A 173 28.42 -7.14 17.37
C SER A 173 28.58 -7.90 16.05
N GLY A 174 28.12 -7.30 14.96
CA GLY A 174 28.04 -7.94 13.65
C GLY A 174 26.66 -8.56 13.31
N SER A 175 25.71 -8.60 14.25
CA SER A 175 24.32 -9.00 13.96
C SER A 175 23.61 -8.03 13.01
N GLY A 176 22.64 -8.52 12.24
CA GLY A 176 21.95 -7.72 11.23
C GLY A 176 20.69 -7.01 11.72
N LEU A 177 20.40 -5.83 11.14
CA LEU A 177 19.08 -5.22 11.10
C LEU A 177 18.38 -5.60 9.79
N PHE A 178 17.16 -6.13 9.87
CA PHE A 178 16.41 -6.61 8.72
C PHE A 178 15.08 -5.88 8.55
N VAL A 179 14.65 -5.73 7.30
CA VAL A 179 13.38 -5.12 6.91
C VAL A 179 12.65 -6.07 5.94
N ASP A 180 11.39 -6.37 6.21
CA ASP A 180 10.52 -7.16 5.35
C ASP A 180 9.71 -6.20 4.46
N MET A 181 9.96 -6.25 3.15
CA MET A 181 9.36 -5.37 2.16
C MET A 181 9.09 -6.14 0.86
N ASN A 182 7.86 -6.06 0.34
CA ASN A 182 7.47 -6.68 -0.93
C ASN A 182 7.88 -8.16 -1.03
N ASP A 183 7.54 -8.94 0.00
CA ASP A 183 7.87 -10.37 0.11
C ASP A 183 9.38 -10.70 0.01
N SER A 184 10.25 -9.75 0.35
CA SER A 184 11.70 -9.92 0.39
C SER A 184 12.28 -9.40 1.71
N ILE A 185 13.32 -10.06 2.23
CA ILE A 185 14.07 -9.58 3.39
C ILE A 185 15.28 -8.77 2.92
N TYR A 186 15.39 -7.55 3.43
CA TYR A 186 16.52 -6.65 3.21
C TYR A 186 17.38 -6.56 4.46
N LEU A 187 18.69 -6.69 4.30
CA LEU A 187 19.68 -6.28 5.30
C LEU A 187 19.86 -4.76 5.20
N ALA A 188 19.60 -4.05 6.31
CA ALA A 188 19.66 -2.59 6.39
C ALA A 188 20.89 -2.08 7.16
N GLY A 189 21.45 -2.86 8.08
CA GLY A 189 22.65 -2.45 8.80
C GLY A 189 23.27 -3.57 9.63
N ILE A 190 24.47 -3.31 10.14
CA ILE A 190 25.23 -4.23 11.00
C ILE A 190 25.38 -3.63 12.40
N LEU A 191 24.94 -4.33 13.44
CA LEU A 191 24.98 -3.86 14.82
C LEU A 191 26.42 -3.66 15.28
N SER A 192 26.79 -2.42 15.62
CA SER A 192 28.13 -2.11 16.13
C SER A 192 28.18 -1.79 17.61
N LYS A 193 27.18 -1.09 18.15
CA LYS A 193 27.19 -0.68 19.57
C LYS A 193 25.85 -0.86 20.24
N LEU A 194 25.90 -1.40 21.45
CA LEU A 194 24.78 -1.48 22.38
C LEU A 194 24.74 -0.28 23.34
N PRO A 195 23.57 0.00 23.94
CA PRO A 195 23.48 0.98 25.01
C PRO A 195 24.40 0.59 26.17
N LYS A 196 25.07 1.60 26.75
CA LYS A 196 25.99 1.42 27.90
C LYS A 196 25.26 1.21 29.23
N SER A 197 23.95 1.46 29.29
CA SER A 197 23.16 1.38 30.52
C SER A 197 21.75 0.87 30.24
N SER A 198 21.08 0.36 31.27
CA SER A 198 19.68 -0.11 31.21
C SER A 198 18.66 1.00 30.92
N VAL A 199 19.04 2.26 31.11
CA VAL A 199 18.19 3.44 30.87
C VAL A 199 18.22 3.86 29.40
N ALA A 200 19.33 3.61 28.70
CA ALA A 200 19.48 3.94 27.29
C ALA A 200 18.82 2.87 26.41
N SER A 201 18.03 3.33 25.43
CA SER A 201 17.31 2.48 24.47
C SER A 201 17.89 2.52 23.06
N THR A 202 18.98 3.25 22.84
CA THR A 202 19.56 3.46 21.51
C THR A 202 20.66 2.45 21.22
N VAL A 203 20.58 1.81 20.06
CA VAL A 203 21.63 0.95 19.48
C VAL A 203 22.16 1.60 18.20
N VAL A 204 23.42 1.32 17.87
CA VAL A 204 24.10 1.87 16.70
C VAL A 204 24.36 0.77 15.69
N PHE A 205 24.05 1.06 14.43
CA PHE A 205 24.29 0.20 13.28
C PHE A 205 25.25 0.87 12.30
N GLN A 206 26.13 0.09 11.69
CA GLN A 206 26.89 0.49 10.52
C GLN A 206 26.00 0.45 9.27
N SER A 207 26.06 1.52 8.48
CA SER A 207 25.48 1.67 7.16
C SER A 207 26.17 0.74 6.18
N LEU A 208 25.39 0.21 5.23
CA LEU A 208 25.88 -0.71 4.20
C LEU A 208 26.43 0.00 2.97
N LYS A 209 26.39 1.34 2.91
CA LYS A 209 26.96 2.14 1.80
C LYS A 209 28.39 1.70 1.40
N PRO A 210 29.33 1.44 2.34
CA PRO A 210 30.68 1.02 2.00
C PRO A 210 30.76 -0.29 1.21
N LEU A 211 29.77 -1.18 1.33
CA LEU A 211 29.75 -2.46 0.61
C LEU A 211 29.81 -2.30 -0.90
N THR A 212 29.32 -1.19 -1.46
CA THR A 212 29.35 -0.97 -2.92
C THR A 212 30.77 -0.84 -3.49
N SER A 213 31.72 -0.43 -2.66
CA SER A 213 33.13 -0.36 -3.04
C SER A 213 33.82 -1.72 -2.97
N ILE A 214 33.43 -2.56 -2.00
CA ILE A 214 34.01 -3.88 -1.74
C ILE A 214 33.37 -4.96 -2.63
N LEU A 215 32.06 -4.86 -2.86
CA LEU A 215 31.22 -5.78 -3.63
C LEU A 215 30.45 -5.00 -4.71
N PRO A 216 31.11 -4.61 -5.81
CA PRO A 216 30.47 -3.82 -6.87
C PRO A 216 29.25 -4.48 -7.51
N GLU A 217 29.13 -5.81 -7.43
CA GLU A 217 27.95 -6.57 -7.84
C GLU A 217 26.67 -6.22 -7.07
N LEU A 218 26.78 -5.54 -5.92
CA LEU A 218 25.63 -5.07 -5.14
C LEU A 218 25.13 -3.69 -5.57
N LYS A 219 25.67 -3.08 -6.63
CA LYS A 219 25.25 -1.74 -7.08
C LYS A 219 23.79 -1.62 -7.54
N GLU A 220 23.15 -2.74 -7.89
CA GLU A 220 21.71 -2.79 -8.19
C GLU A 220 20.82 -2.86 -6.94
N SER A 221 21.40 -2.72 -5.74
CA SER A 221 20.64 -2.70 -4.49
C SER A 221 19.74 -1.46 -4.39
N ILE A 222 18.62 -1.66 -3.69
CA ILE A 222 17.59 -0.65 -3.54
C ILE A 222 18.08 0.38 -2.53
N SER A 223 18.34 1.60 -2.99
CA SER A 223 18.17 2.77 -2.13
C SER A 223 16.69 2.79 -1.72
N LEU A 224 16.38 2.82 -0.42
CA LEU A 224 15.05 3.21 0.05
C LEU A 224 14.90 4.72 -0.20
N LYS A 225 14.97 5.13 -1.47
CA LYS A 225 14.37 6.38 -1.92
C LYS A 225 12.92 6.15 -1.60
N LYS A 226 12.40 6.93 -0.63
CA LYS A 226 10.97 7.11 -0.38
C LYS A 226 10.24 6.77 -1.67
N GLY A 227 9.45 5.69 -1.69
CA GLY A 227 8.36 5.61 -2.65
C GLY A 227 7.68 6.96 -2.51
N THR A 228 7.88 7.82 -3.51
CA THR A 228 7.74 9.29 -3.46
C THR A 228 7.14 9.77 -2.14
N SER A 229 7.94 10.30 -1.21
CA SER A 229 7.35 11.20 -0.23
C SER A 229 6.99 12.46 -1.02
N SER A 230 5.84 12.43 -1.66
CA SER A 230 4.99 13.59 -1.53
C SER A 230 4.94 13.90 -0.04
N THR A 231 5.15 15.16 0.31
CA THR A 231 4.44 15.76 1.44
C THR A 231 3.10 15.04 1.64
N PRO A 232 2.69 14.69 2.88
CA PRO A 232 1.41 14.07 3.14
C PRO A 232 0.35 14.71 2.25
N GLY A 233 -0.38 13.87 1.49
CA GLY A 233 -1.39 14.37 0.58
C GLY A 233 -2.37 15.25 1.34
N ASP A 234 -2.94 16.25 0.67
CA ASP A 234 -4.04 17.00 1.28
C ASP A 234 -5.14 16.00 1.67
N ILE A 235 -5.60 16.06 2.91
CA ILE A 235 -6.56 15.09 3.44
C ILE A 235 -7.86 15.07 2.64
N ASN A 236 -8.25 16.18 2.01
CA ASN A 236 -9.45 16.25 1.20
C ASN A 236 -9.24 15.67 -0.20
N ASP A 237 -8.00 15.68 -0.71
CA ASP A 237 -7.67 14.99 -1.96
C ASP A 237 -7.52 13.48 -1.71
N VAL A 238 -6.91 13.06 -0.60
CA VAL A 238 -6.73 11.64 -0.24
C VAL A 238 -8.05 10.98 0.16
N CYS A 239 -8.78 11.62 1.08
CA CYS A 239 -10.06 11.16 1.58
C CYS A 239 -11.21 11.89 0.87
N PHE A 240 -11.16 11.93 -0.46
CA PHE A 240 -12.10 12.68 -1.28
C PHE A 240 -13.54 12.16 -1.13
N VAL A 241 -14.48 13.10 -1.10
CA VAL A 241 -15.93 12.81 -1.20
C VAL A 241 -16.35 12.80 -2.67
N ASN A 242 -15.84 13.77 -3.43
CA ASN A 242 -16.09 13.92 -4.86
C ASN A 242 -14.80 13.67 -5.63
N TYR A 243 -14.87 12.79 -6.62
CA TYR A 243 -13.71 12.49 -7.44
C TYR A 243 -13.34 13.69 -8.31
N THR A 244 -12.05 14.05 -8.32
CA THR A 244 -11.47 15.06 -9.20
C THR A 244 -10.13 14.57 -9.75
N GLY A 245 -9.55 15.27 -10.71
CA GLY A 245 -8.19 14.95 -11.20
C GLY A 245 -7.12 14.95 -10.08
N ARG A 246 -7.32 15.70 -8.99
CA ARG A 246 -6.40 15.71 -7.84
C ARG A 246 -6.44 14.42 -7.03
N SER A 247 -7.60 13.75 -7.00
CA SER A 247 -7.79 12.52 -6.24
C SER A 247 -7.44 11.25 -7.01
N GLN A 248 -7.08 11.36 -8.30
CA GLN A 248 -6.87 10.21 -9.20
C GLN A 248 -5.93 9.14 -8.62
N LYS A 249 -4.78 9.57 -8.08
CA LYS A 249 -3.76 8.68 -7.52
C LYS A 249 -4.17 8.00 -6.20
N TYR A 250 -5.28 8.44 -5.58
CA TYR A 250 -5.79 7.91 -4.32
C TYR A 250 -7.00 6.98 -4.49
N TYR A 251 -7.44 6.75 -5.73
CA TYR A 251 -8.53 5.84 -6.03
C TYR A 251 -8.03 4.41 -6.22
N GLN A 252 -8.69 3.45 -5.56
CA GLN A 252 -8.46 2.02 -5.77
C GLN A 252 -9.25 1.52 -6.99
N GLU A 253 -8.54 1.14 -8.07
CA GLU A 253 -9.16 0.52 -9.24
C GLU A 253 -9.78 -0.84 -8.91
N ARG A 254 -11.00 -1.08 -9.40
CA ARG A 254 -11.77 -2.31 -9.19
C ARG A 254 -12.02 -3.04 -10.50
N ALA A 255 -12.57 -4.24 -10.40
CA ALA A 255 -12.95 -5.02 -11.59
C ALA A 255 -14.01 -4.30 -12.44
N CYS A 256 -15.03 -3.72 -11.79
CA CYS A 256 -16.10 -3.00 -12.46
C CYS A 256 -15.62 -1.74 -13.21
N ASP A 257 -14.49 -1.13 -12.84
CA ASP A 257 -13.88 -0.03 -13.61
C ASP A 257 -13.45 -0.51 -14.99
N ARG A 258 -12.88 -1.71 -15.09
CA ARG A 258 -12.45 -2.29 -16.37
C ARG A 258 -13.63 -2.63 -17.27
N ASP A 259 -14.69 -3.19 -16.69
CA ASP A 259 -15.92 -3.52 -17.41
C ASP A 259 -16.61 -2.25 -17.91
N PHE A 260 -16.67 -1.21 -17.05
CA PHE A 260 -17.18 0.10 -17.43
C PHE A 260 -16.40 0.68 -18.61
N CYS A 261 -15.07 0.72 -18.51
CA CYS A 261 -14.20 1.18 -19.60
C CYS A 261 -14.40 0.40 -20.90
N SER A 262 -14.54 -0.93 -20.81
CA SER A 262 -14.78 -1.80 -21.96
C SER A 262 -16.09 -1.44 -22.67
N ASN A 263 -17.17 -1.29 -21.89
CA ASN A 263 -18.49 -0.95 -22.42
C ASN A 263 -18.50 0.42 -23.11
N ILE A 264 -17.82 1.42 -22.53
CA ILE A 264 -17.66 2.73 -23.17
C ILE A 264 -16.92 2.63 -24.50
N LYS A 265 -15.81 1.89 -24.57
CA LYS A 265 -15.05 1.70 -25.83
C LYS A 265 -15.86 1.02 -26.93
N HIS A 266 -16.86 0.25 -26.57
CA HIS A 266 -17.75 -0.45 -27.49
C HIS A 266 -19.10 0.26 -27.70
N ASN A 267 -19.24 1.50 -27.25
CA ASN A 267 -20.45 2.32 -27.36
C ASN A 267 -21.70 1.59 -26.83
N ARG A 268 -21.56 0.82 -25.74
CA ARG A 268 -22.65 0.09 -25.09
C ARG A 268 -23.23 0.94 -23.97
N ASN A 269 -24.56 0.97 -23.85
CA ASN A 269 -25.20 1.71 -22.76
C ASN A 269 -24.99 0.95 -21.46
N ILE A 270 -24.83 1.69 -20.37
CA ILE A 270 -24.48 1.13 -19.07
C ILE A 270 -25.55 1.50 -18.06
N TRP A 271 -25.95 0.52 -17.25
CA TRP A 271 -26.68 0.77 -16.03
C TRP A 271 -25.78 0.41 -14.84
N LEU A 272 -25.29 1.40 -14.10
CA LEU A 272 -24.43 1.22 -12.94
C LEU A 272 -25.26 1.29 -11.65
N SER A 273 -25.54 0.12 -11.08
CA SER A 273 -26.32 0.00 -9.85
C SER A 273 -25.43 -0.27 -8.63
N GLY A 274 -25.90 0.13 -7.45
CA GLY A 274 -25.27 -0.24 -6.19
C GLY A 274 -25.65 0.67 -5.03
N ASP A 275 -25.43 0.20 -3.81
CA ASP A 275 -25.89 0.85 -2.59
C ASP A 275 -25.25 2.24 -2.42
N SER A 276 -25.84 3.07 -1.55
CA SER A 276 -25.29 4.38 -1.23
C SER A 276 -23.87 4.25 -0.65
N GLY A 277 -22.95 5.08 -1.13
CA GLY A 277 -21.58 5.12 -0.64
C GLY A 277 -20.65 4.01 -1.15
N THR A 278 -21.05 3.22 -2.16
CA THR A 278 -20.20 2.19 -2.80
C THR A 278 -19.30 2.71 -3.93
N GLY A 279 -19.31 4.02 -4.17
CA GLY A 279 -18.39 4.68 -5.12
C GLY A 279 -18.86 4.73 -6.58
N LYS A 280 -20.18 4.71 -6.85
CA LYS A 280 -20.74 4.82 -8.21
C LYS A 280 -20.27 6.07 -8.94
N THR A 281 -20.54 7.24 -8.37
CA THR A 281 -20.12 8.56 -8.86
C THR A 281 -18.61 8.61 -9.13
N ALA A 282 -17.81 7.99 -8.26
CA ALA A 282 -16.36 7.93 -8.41
C ALA A 282 -15.91 7.04 -9.58
N ILE A 283 -16.56 5.88 -9.83
CA ILE A 283 -16.32 5.07 -11.04
C ILE A 283 -16.62 5.90 -12.28
N LEU A 284 -17.80 6.53 -12.33
CA LEU A 284 -18.24 7.31 -13.48
C LEU A 284 -17.24 8.41 -13.81
N LEU A 285 -17.00 9.30 -12.85
CA LEU A 285 -16.14 10.48 -13.07
C LEU A 285 -14.70 10.08 -13.38
N ARG A 286 -14.13 9.08 -12.67
CA ARG A 286 -12.79 8.56 -12.99
C ARG A 286 -12.69 8.13 -14.44
N ASN A 287 -13.56 7.21 -14.86
CA ASN A 287 -13.43 6.60 -16.17
C ASN A 287 -13.72 7.59 -17.30
N LEU A 288 -14.62 8.55 -17.09
CA LEU A 288 -14.91 9.62 -18.05
C LEU A 288 -13.74 10.62 -18.17
N ILE A 289 -13.20 11.07 -17.04
CA ILE A 289 -12.10 12.05 -17.00
C ILE A 289 -10.80 11.43 -17.54
N ASP A 290 -10.42 10.25 -17.04
CA ASP A 290 -9.12 9.62 -17.36
C ASP A 290 -9.03 9.22 -18.84
N ASN A 291 -10.14 8.77 -19.43
CA ASN A 291 -10.20 8.43 -20.84
C ASN A 291 -10.54 9.64 -21.74
N LYS A 292 -10.69 10.85 -21.16
CA LYS A 292 -11.02 12.09 -21.87
C LYS A 292 -12.26 11.95 -22.76
N VAL A 293 -13.28 11.27 -22.24
CA VAL A 293 -14.52 11.01 -22.98
C VAL A 293 -15.34 12.29 -23.06
N ASN A 294 -16.02 12.52 -24.19
CA ASN A 294 -16.98 13.62 -24.29
C ASN A 294 -18.27 13.21 -23.59
N TYR A 295 -18.70 13.92 -22.55
CA TYR A 295 -19.91 13.59 -21.81
C TYR A 295 -20.74 14.81 -21.43
N ILE A 296 -22.02 14.59 -21.24
CA ILE A 296 -22.98 15.49 -20.59
C ILE A 296 -23.38 14.80 -19.30
N TYR A 297 -23.17 15.47 -18.16
CA TYR A 297 -23.46 14.92 -16.84
C TYR A 297 -24.73 15.55 -16.31
N CYS A 298 -25.79 14.75 -16.20
CA CYS A 298 -27.06 15.16 -15.63
C CYS A 298 -27.09 14.78 -14.15
N ASP A 299 -26.96 15.77 -13.28
CA ASP A 299 -26.96 15.61 -11.83
C ASP A 299 -28.38 15.80 -11.30
N LEU A 300 -29.02 14.71 -10.89
CA LEU A 300 -30.39 14.74 -10.41
C LEU A 300 -30.49 14.96 -8.89
N GLN A 301 -29.37 15.17 -8.18
CA GLN A 301 -29.39 15.49 -6.76
C GLN A 301 -30.28 16.69 -6.39
N PRO A 302 -30.36 17.78 -7.18
CA PRO A 302 -31.23 18.93 -6.86
C PRO A 302 -32.70 18.72 -7.22
N VAL A 303 -33.06 17.64 -7.90
CA VAL A 303 -34.40 17.42 -8.46
C VAL A 303 -35.28 16.68 -7.46
N GLU A 304 -36.42 17.26 -7.10
CA GLU A 304 -37.44 16.55 -6.32
C GLU A 304 -38.19 15.57 -7.23
N ILE A 305 -37.93 14.28 -7.06
CA ILE A 305 -38.51 13.23 -7.91
C ILE A 305 -39.85 12.75 -7.34
N SER A 306 -40.94 13.28 -7.90
CA SER A 306 -42.31 12.87 -7.60
C SER A 306 -42.93 11.97 -8.68
N SER A 307 -42.34 11.96 -9.87
CA SER A 307 -42.77 11.21 -11.06
C SER A 307 -41.59 10.91 -12.00
N PRO A 308 -41.73 9.98 -12.98
CA PRO A 308 -40.71 9.76 -14.01
C PRO A 308 -40.45 11.00 -14.87
N LEU A 309 -41.45 11.89 -14.99
CA LEU A 309 -41.33 13.13 -15.74
C LEU A 309 -40.30 14.07 -15.13
N ASP A 310 -40.22 14.14 -13.79
CA ASP A 310 -39.27 15.01 -13.08
C ASP A 310 -37.82 14.61 -13.40
N ILE A 311 -37.56 13.31 -13.51
CA ILE A 311 -36.26 12.77 -13.93
C ILE A 311 -35.91 13.25 -15.34
N TRP A 312 -36.84 13.06 -16.29
CA TRP A 312 -36.61 13.46 -17.67
C TRP A 312 -36.50 14.97 -17.85
N GLN A 313 -37.22 15.74 -17.05
CA GLN A 313 -37.15 17.19 -17.05
C GLN A 313 -35.76 17.66 -16.59
N GLY A 314 -35.21 17.09 -15.51
CA GLY A 314 -33.83 17.36 -15.10
C GLY A 314 -32.81 17.02 -16.19
N VAL A 315 -32.95 15.85 -16.83
CA VAL A 315 -32.10 15.47 -17.97
C VAL A 315 -32.23 16.46 -19.14
N ILE A 316 -33.44 16.91 -19.45
CA ILE A 316 -33.68 17.90 -20.52
C ILE A 316 -32.96 19.21 -20.18
N GLU A 317 -33.13 19.73 -18.97
CA GLU A 317 -32.51 20.99 -18.51
C GLU A 317 -30.98 20.93 -18.60
N ASP A 318 -30.39 19.82 -18.16
CA ASP A 318 -28.94 19.61 -18.25
C ASP A 318 -28.47 19.49 -19.71
N VAL A 319 -29.21 18.79 -20.58
CA VAL A 319 -28.87 18.72 -22.01
C VAL A 319 -29.02 20.09 -22.69
N GLU A 320 -30.06 20.87 -22.36
CA GLU A 320 -30.25 22.23 -22.88
C GLU A 320 -29.11 23.15 -22.45
N SER A 321 -28.57 23.00 -21.24
CA SER A 321 -27.43 23.83 -20.80
C SER A 321 -26.13 23.54 -21.57
N HIS A 322 -26.02 22.36 -22.19
CA HIS A 322 -24.86 21.92 -22.97
C HIS A 322 -25.05 22.01 -24.48
N THR A 323 -26.26 22.35 -24.94
CA THR A 323 -26.60 22.39 -26.36
C THR A 323 -27.33 23.68 -26.72
N GLU A 324 -27.35 24.04 -27.99
CA GLU A 324 -28.12 25.21 -28.45
C GLU A 324 -29.60 24.87 -28.74
N LYS A 325 -30.02 23.63 -28.42
CA LYS A 325 -31.37 23.14 -28.71
C LYS A 325 -32.23 23.23 -27.47
N LYS A 326 -33.51 23.54 -27.71
CA LYS A 326 -34.54 23.55 -26.66
C LYS A 326 -35.56 22.46 -26.91
N PHE A 327 -36.11 21.93 -25.83
CA PHE A 327 -37.21 21.00 -25.83
C PHE A 327 -38.52 21.78 -26.00
N GLU A 328 -39.07 21.80 -27.21
CA GLU A 328 -40.23 22.63 -27.55
C GLU A 328 -41.59 22.01 -27.15
N ASN A 329 -41.62 20.73 -26.75
CA ASN A 329 -42.87 20.03 -26.45
C ASN A 329 -43.26 20.19 -24.98
N LYS A 330 -44.53 20.46 -24.71
CA LYS A 330 -45.07 20.55 -23.34
C LYS A 330 -45.33 19.19 -22.70
N GLU A 331 -45.48 18.14 -23.49
CA GLU A 331 -45.73 16.78 -23.01
C GLU A 331 -44.54 15.88 -23.33
N PHE A 332 -44.04 15.19 -22.32
CA PHE A 332 -43.01 14.19 -22.49
C PHE A 332 -43.58 12.93 -23.15
N THR A 333 -42.94 12.50 -24.23
CA THR A 333 -43.05 11.13 -24.71
C THR A 333 -41.68 10.66 -25.17
N VAL A 334 -41.43 9.36 -25.10
CA VAL A 334 -40.19 8.74 -25.61
C VAL A 334 -39.87 9.18 -27.05
N LYS A 335 -40.89 9.31 -27.91
CA LYS A 335 -40.73 9.76 -29.30
C LYS A 335 -40.25 11.21 -29.39
N PHE A 336 -40.83 12.10 -28.58
CA PHE A 336 -40.41 13.50 -28.56
C PHE A 336 -39.02 13.66 -27.98
N MET A 337 -38.70 12.95 -26.90
CA MET A 337 -37.35 12.94 -26.33
C MET A 337 -36.31 12.42 -27.34
N THR A 338 -36.60 11.35 -28.06
CA THR A 338 -35.71 10.87 -29.13
C THR A 338 -35.51 11.91 -30.23
N LYS A 339 -36.58 12.55 -30.72
CA LYS A 339 -36.46 13.60 -31.74
C LYS A 339 -35.61 14.77 -31.25
N TYR A 340 -35.81 15.17 -29.99
CA TYR A 340 -35.03 16.21 -29.35
C TYR A 340 -33.54 15.85 -29.28
N LEU A 341 -33.20 14.68 -28.72
CA LEU A 341 -31.82 14.20 -28.62
C LEU A 341 -31.16 14.08 -30.01
N LEU A 342 -31.87 13.59 -31.03
CA LEU A 342 -31.35 13.54 -32.41
C LEU A 342 -31.08 14.94 -32.98
N SER A 343 -31.90 15.93 -32.61
CA SER A 343 -31.73 17.31 -33.08
C SER A 343 -30.55 18.05 -32.42
N CYS A 344 -30.08 17.57 -31.27
CA CYS A 344 -28.96 18.13 -30.52
C CYS A 344 -27.61 17.96 -31.23
N ASN A 345 -27.53 17.10 -32.25
CA ASN A 345 -26.32 16.89 -33.06
C ASN A 345 -25.04 16.65 -32.23
N PHE A 346 -25.13 15.77 -31.23
CA PHE A 346 -23.98 15.41 -30.39
C PHE A 346 -22.77 14.94 -31.22
N LYS A 347 -21.56 15.24 -30.73
CA LYS A 347 -20.30 14.72 -31.28
C LYS A 347 -20.32 13.19 -31.26
N SER A 348 -19.52 12.56 -32.12
CA SER A 348 -19.33 11.10 -32.07
C SER A 348 -18.89 10.67 -30.66
N ASP A 349 -19.42 9.56 -30.19
CA ASP A 349 -19.08 8.95 -28.90
C ASP A 349 -19.39 9.84 -27.67
N THR A 350 -20.43 10.69 -27.76
CA THR A 350 -20.89 11.45 -26.60
C THR A 350 -21.61 10.53 -25.61
N ILE A 351 -21.30 10.67 -24.32
CA ILE A 351 -22.00 9.96 -23.25
C ILE A 351 -22.99 10.89 -22.56
N LEU A 352 -24.24 10.47 -22.43
CA LEU A 352 -25.21 11.10 -21.54
C LEU A 352 -25.25 10.33 -20.23
N VAL A 353 -24.73 10.94 -19.16
CA VAL A 353 -24.72 10.37 -17.82
C VAL A 353 -25.92 10.89 -17.05
N ILE A 354 -26.69 10.00 -16.43
CA ILE A 354 -27.80 10.32 -15.54
C ILE A 354 -27.43 9.74 -14.17
N ASP A 355 -27.12 10.58 -13.19
CA ASP A 355 -26.60 10.18 -11.87
C ASP A 355 -27.42 10.79 -10.71
N GLU A 356 -27.15 10.32 -9.50
CA GLU A 356 -27.73 10.82 -8.23
C GLU A 356 -29.27 10.86 -8.22
N MET A 357 -29.88 9.83 -8.80
CA MET A 357 -31.33 9.65 -8.79
C MET A 357 -31.83 9.33 -7.36
N SER A 358 -32.23 10.36 -6.62
CA SER A 358 -32.71 10.27 -5.23
C SER A 358 -34.18 9.84 -5.15
N CYS A 359 -34.53 8.70 -5.75
CA CYS A 359 -35.87 8.12 -5.69
C CYS A 359 -35.84 6.70 -5.10
N SER A 360 -36.73 6.43 -4.15
CA SER A 360 -36.92 5.12 -3.52
C SER A 360 -38.29 4.49 -3.81
N LYS A 361 -39.20 5.22 -4.49
CA LYS A 361 -40.54 4.73 -4.81
C LYS A 361 -40.48 3.75 -5.98
N LYS A 362 -40.83 2.48 -5.73
CA LYS A 362 -40.77 1.38 -6.72
C LYS A 362 -41.47 1.73 -8.02
N ASP A 363 -42.70 2.25 -7.97
CA ASP A 363 -43.52 2.48 -9.16
C ASP A 363 -42.88 3.52 -10.11
N ILE A 364 -42.34 4.61 -9.55
CA ILE A 364 -41.63 5.64 -10.32
C ILE A 364 -40.39 5.07 -10.98
N ILE A 365 -39.63 4.26 -10.24
CA ILE A 365 -38.42 3.60 -10.73
C ILE A 365 -38.76 2.66 -11.89
N GLU A 366 -39.81 1.85 -11.75
CA GLU A 366 -40.23 0.91 -12.78
C GLU A 366 -40.70 1.61 -14.05
N ASP A 367 -41.45 2.70 -13.93
CA ASP A 367 -41.89 3.48 -15.08
C ASP A 367 -40.74 4.22 -15.75
N PHE A 368 -39.81 4.78 -14.99
CA PHE A 368 -38.58 5.34 -15.54
C PHE A 368 -37.75 4.29 -16.29
N CYS A 369 -37.58 3.09 -15.73
CA CYS A 369 -36.89 1.99 -16.42
C CYS A 369 -37.55 1.65 -17.76
N LYS A 370 -38.88 1.55 -17.81
CA LYS A 370 -39.62 1.30 -19.05
C LYS A 370 -39.36 2.40 -20.08
N ASP A 371 -39.42 3.66 -19.66
CA ASP A 371 -39.17 4.82 -20.52
C ASP A 371 -37.73 4.84 -21.04
N ALA A 372 -36.75 4.57 -20.18
CA ALA A 372 -35.33 4.54 -20.54
C ALA A 372 -35.03 3.44 -21.57
N ILE A 373 -35.54 2.22 -21.35
CA ILE A 373 -35.39 1.11 -22.30
C ILE A 373 -36.02 1.46 -23.65
N ALA A 374 -37.24 2.00 -23.62
CA ALA A 374 -37.94 2.41 -24.83
C ALA A 374 -37.20 3.54 -25.57
N LEU A 375 -36.66 4.52 -24.82
CA LEU A 375 -35.87 5.63 -25.35
C LEU A 375 -34.61 5.15 -26.04
N VAL A 376 -33.80 4.33 -25.36
CA VAL A 376 -32.56 3.79 -25.92
C VAL A 376 -32.84 2.96 -27.17
N SER A 377 -33.83 2.07 -27.10
CA SER A 377 -34.24 1.24 -28.24
C SER A 377 -34.68 2.07 -29.44
N TYR A 378 -35.51 3.10 -29.20
CA TYR A 378 -36.01 3.96 -30.26
C TYR A 378 -34.92 4.88 -30.82
N TYR A 379 -34.05 5.44 -29.97
CA TYR A 379 -32.91 6.27 -30.37
C TYR A 379 -31.94 5.49 -31.27
N ILE A 380 -31.52 4.29 -30.85
CA ILE A 380 -30.59 3.45 -31.64
C ILE A 380 -31.18 3.10 -33.01
N LYS A 381 -32.49 2.82 -33.07
CA LYS A 381 -33.18 2.50 -34.33
C LYS A 381 -33.22 3.68 -35.31
N GLN A 382 -33.32 4.91 -34.78
CA GLN A 382 -33.45 6.13 -35.59
C GLN A 382 -32.09 6.80 -35.88
N SER A 383 -31.11 6.63 -35.00
CA SER A 383 -29.78 7.22 -35.15
C SER A 383 -28.98 6.49 -36.22
N LYS A 384 -28.53 7.23 -37.24
CA LYS A 384 -27.66 6.70 -38.30
C LYS A 384 -26.20 6.56 -37.87
N THR A 385 -25.78 7.34 -36.88
CA THR A 385 -24.37 7.51 -36.51
C THR A 385 -24.02 6.95 -35.14
N LYS A 386 -25.00 6.54 -34.32
CA LYS A 386 -24.80 6.05 -32.94
C LYS A 386 -23.88 6.97 -32.13
N ASN A 387 -24.12 8.27 -32.23
CA ASN A 387 -23.32 9.33 -31.62
C ASN A 387 -23.58 9.53 -30.11
N LEU A 388 -24.52 8.80 -29.52
CA LEU A 388 -24.88 8.95 -28.11
C LEU A 388 -24.96 7.59 -27.41
N THR A 389 -24.29 7.48 -26.28
CA THR A 389 -24.35 6.34 -25.35
C THR A 389 -24.93 6.79 -24.02
N PHE A 390 -25.83 5.99 -23.45
CA PHE A 390 -26.49 6.29 -22.18
C PHE A 390 -25.78 5.59 -21.03
N VAL A 391 -25.50 6.32 -19.95
CA VAL A 391 -25.00 5.77 -18.70
C VAL A 391 -25.91 6.22 -17.58
N ILE A 392 -26.58 5.27 -16.94
CA ILE A 392 -27.52 5.56 -15.84
C ILE A 392 -26.95 4.99 -14.56
N SER A 393 -26.91 5.78 -13.48
CA SER A 393 -26.54 5.28 -12.16
C SER A 393 -27.66 5.41 -11.16
N SER A 394 -27.81 4.37 -10.34
CA SER A 394 -28.90 4.27 -9.38
C SER A 394 -28.54 3.48 -8.14
N ILE A 395 -29.23 3.76 -7.05
CA ILE A 395 -29.14 2.95 -5.82
C ILE A 395 -29.84 1.59 -5.95
N PHE A 396 -30.80 1.48 -6.86
CA PHE A 396 -31.52 0.24 -7.14
C PHE A 396 -30.94 -0.49 -8.36
N SER A 397 -31.17 -1.81 -8.44
CA SER A 397 -30.86 -2.60 -9.64
C SER A 397 -32.12 -2.88 -10.44
N PRO A 398 -32.12 -2.64 -11.78
CA PRO A 398 -33.23 -3.01 -12.67
C PRO A 398 -33.47 -4.53 -12.75
N SER A 399 -32.52 -5.35 -12.29
CA SER A 399 -32.72 -6.80 -12.21
C SER A 399 -33.74 -7.24 -11.15
N LYS A 400 -34.18 -6.33 -10.27
CA LYS A 400 -35.11 -6.62 -9.17
C LYS A 400 -36.54 -6.16 -9.44
N THR A 401 -36.82 -5.61 -10.62
CA THR A 401 -38.11 -4.98 -10.98
C THR A 401 -38.91 -5.81 -11.97
N GLU A 402 -40.24 -5.67 -11.95
CA GLU A 402 -41.18 -6.50 -12.72
C GLU A 402 -41.43 -5.98 -14.15
N PHE A 403 -40.37 -5.59 -14.87
CA PHE A 403 -40.48 -5.18 -16.28
C PHE A 403 -39.86 -6.24 -17.22
N ASN A 404 -39.98 -6.02 -18.55
CA ASN A 404 -39.37 -6.90 -19.56
C ASN A 404 -37.82 -6.87 -19.51
N TYR A 405 -37.25 -7.68 -18.61
CA TYR A 405 -35.82 -7.75 -18.35
C TYR A 405 -34.99 -8.16 -19.58
N GLY A 406 -35.55 -8.98 -20.48
CA GLY A 406 -34.88 -9.34 -21.73
C GLY A 406 -34.56 -8.12 -22.59
N LYS A 407 -35.52 -7.21 -22.78
CA LYS A 407 -35.28 -5.96 -23.52
C LYS A 407 -34.29 -5.02 -22.84
N PHE A 408 -34.22 -5.08 -21.52
CA PHE A 408 -33.23 -4.32 -20.77
C PHE A 408 -31.82 -4.83 -21.03
N LEU A 409 -31.60 -6.15 -20.99
CA LEU A 409 -30.29 -6.74 -21.31
C LEU A 409 -29.86 -6.48 -22.76
N GLU A 410 -30.81 -6.33 -23.69
CA GLU A 410 -30.52 -5.89 -25.06
C GLU A 410 -30.12 -4.40 -25.15
N SER A 411 -30.60 -3.58 -24.21
CA SER A 411 -30.43 -2.13 -24.23
C SER A 411 -29.24 -1.66 -23.38
N PHE A 412 -28.96 -2.32 -22.26
CA PHE A 412 -27.98 -1.93 -21.25
C PHE A 412 -27.16 -3.12 -20.76
N ASP A 413 -25.85 -2.89 -20.58
CA ASP A 413 -25.01 -3.71 -19.74
C ASP A 413 -25.19 -3.29 -18.27
N ASN A 414 -25.61 -4.23 -17.42
CA ASN A 414 -25.83 -3.97 -16.00
C ASN A 414 -24.54 -4.23 -15.20
N LEU A 415 -24.01 -3.18 -14.56
CA LEU A 415 -22.83 -3.23 -13.71
C LEU A 415 -23.21 -2.99 -12.26
N SER A 416 -22.49 -3.65 -11.35
CA SER A 416 -22.64 -3.49 -9.90
C SER A 416 -21.42 -2.79 -9.31
N SER A 417 -21.63 -1.78 -8.47
CA SER A 417 -20.56 -1.11 -7.71
C SER A 417 -20.38 -1.67 -6.30
N ASN A 418 -21.16 -2.68 -5.89
CA ASN A 418 -21.19 -3.18 -4.52
C ASN A 418 -19.98 -4.05 -4.16
N GLU A 419 -19.29 -4.62 -5.15
CA GLU A 419 -18.17 -5.52 -4.90
C GLU A 419 -16.89 -4.74 -4.55
N TRP A 420 -16.46 -4.93 -3.30
CA TRP A 420 -15.26 -4.31 -2.71
C TRP A 420 -14.32 -5.31 -2.03
N THR A 421 -14.60 -6.62 -2.16
CA THR A 421 -13.78 -7.69 -1.59
C THR A 421 -12.33 -7.50 -2.02
N ASP A 422 -11.41 -7.54 -1.05
CA ASP A 422 -9.97 -7.23 -1.15
C ASP A 422 -9.61 -5.78 -1.54
N SER A 423 -10.46 -5.10 -2.31
CA SER A 423 -10.25 -3.71 -2.75
C SER A 423 -10.39 -2.70 -1.62
N ILE A 424 -11.23 -2.96 -0.62
CA ILE A 424 -11.42 -2.03 0.50
C ILE A 424 -10.16 -1.91 1.39
N SER A 425 -9.45 -3.04 1.59
CA SER A 425 -8.18 -3.08 2.32
C SER A 425 -7.10 -2.30 1.57
N ASN A 426 -7.05 -2.45 0.24
CA ASN A 426 -6.12 -1.69 -0.60
C ASN A 426 -6.43 -0.19 -0.59
N LEU A 427 -7.71 0.20 -0.60
CA LEU A 427 -8.11 1.60 -0.46
C LEU A 427 -7.63 2.18 0.88
N PHE A 428 -7.77 1.43 1.98
CA PHE A 428 -7.19 1.82 3.27
C PHE A 428 -5.67 2.04 3.14
N ASP A 429 -4.94 1.10 2.54
CA ASP A 429 -3.48 1.19 2.44
C ASP A 429 -3.03 2.39 1.60
N ILE A 430 -3.73 2.66 0.49
CA ILE A 430 -3.50 3.85 -0.34
C ILE A 430 -3.70 5.13 0.47
N GLN A 431 -4.81 5.23 1.22
CA GLN A 431 -5.11 6.43 1.99
C GLN A 431 -4.15 6.61 3.18
N ASN A 432 -3.89 5.55 3.94
CA ASN A 432 -3.00 5.58 5.10
C ASN A 432 -1.56 5.93 4.68
N SER A 433 -1.05 5.31 3.62
CA SER A 433 0.31 5.59 3.11
C SER A 433 0.44 7.01 2.57
N SER A 434 -0.58 7.50 1.86
CA SER A 434 -0.62 8.86 1.34
C SER A 434 -0.67 9.93 2.44
N LEU A 435 -1.12 9.57 3.64
CA LEU A 435 -1.21 10.45 4.81
C LEU A 435 -0.07 10.22 5.83
N GLY A 436 0.91 9.37 5.49
CA GLY A 436 2.12 9.17 6.30
C GLY A 436 2.14 7.91 7.19
N ASN A 437 1.30 6.91 6.90
CA ASN A 437 1.31 5.57 7.52
C ASN A 437 1.24 5.60 9.05
N ARG A 438 0.36 6.43 9.61
CA ARG A 438 0.28 6.63 11.07
C ARG A 438 -0.69 5.68 11.77
N ILE A 439 -1.63 5.08 11.03
CA ILE A 439 -2.53 4.06 11.58
C ILE A 439 -1.82 2.70 11.54
N THR A 440 -1.77 2.03 12.70
CA THR A 440 -1.12 0.72 12.88
C THR A 440 -1.92 -0.43 12.23
N PRO A 441 -1.34 -1.62 12.07
CA PRO A 441 -2.06 -2.80 11.58
C PRO A 441 -3.30 -3.16 12.42
N GLU A 442 -3.22 -3.07 13.74
CA GLU A 442 -4.38 -3.28 14.63
C GLU A 442 -5.46 -2.23 14.40
N GLY A 443 -5.08 -0.97 14.22
CA GLY A 443 -6.02 0.10 13.85
C GLY A 443 -6.69 -0.15 12.50
N LYS A 444 -5.95 -0.69 11.51
CA LYS A 444 -6.48 -1.09 10.20
C LYS A 444 -7.57 -2.16 10.36
N GLU A 445 -7.29 -3.25 11.08
CA GLU A 445 -8.25 -4.34 11.30
C GLU A 445 -9.53 -3.82 11.98
N LEU A 446 -9.37 -2.93 12.97
CA LEU A 446 -10.49 -2.31 13.65
C LEU A 446 -11.32 -1.42 12.73
N ILE A 447 -10.70 -0.61 11.88
CA ILE A 447 -11.41 0.26 10.91
C ILE A 447 -12.15 -0.59 9.88
N LEU A 448 -11.48 -1.60 9.30
CA LEU A 448 -12.06 -2.47 8.29
C LEU A 448 -13.25 -3.28 8.82
N SER A 449 -13.18 -3.75 10.08
CA SER A 449 -14.31 -4.44 10.72
C SER A 449 -15.54 -3.54 10.94
N HIS A 450 -15.35 -2.22 11.08
CA HIS A 450 -16.44 -1.27 11.30
C HIS A 450 -17.02 -0.69 10.00
N CYS A 451 -16.20 -0.48 8.96
CA CYS A 451 -16.69 0.00 7.67
C CYS A 451 -17.23 -1.11 6.78
N GLY A 452 -16.83 -2.37 7.01
CA GLY A 452 -17.13 -3.47 6.12
C GLY A 452 -16.64 -3.15 4.70
N SER A 453 -17.53 -3.32 3.71
CA SER A 453 -17.25 -3.08 2.30
C SER A 453 -17.67 -1.67 1.82
N LEU A 454 -17.83 -0.70 2.72
CA LEU A 454 -18.31 0.66 2.40
C LEU A 454 -17.16 1.68 2.30
N PRO A 455 -16.70 2.05 1.09
CA PRO A 455 -15.56 2.97 0.89
C PRO A 455 -15.84 4.38 1.40
N ARG A 456 -17.10 4.87 1.32
CA ARG A 456 -17.49 6.18 1.86
C ARG A 456 -17.28 6.23 3.38
N LEU A 457 -17.73 5.18 4.09
CA LEU A 457 -17.56 5.10 5.54
C LEU A 457 -16.08 4.94 5.93
N LEU A 458 -15.32 4.10 5.23
CA LEU A 458 -13.87 3.97 5.41
C LEU A 458 -13.18 5.35 5.32
N THR A 459 -13.47 6.08 4.25
CA THR A 459 -12.87 7.39 3.95
C THR A 459 -13.20 8.42 5.03
N LEU A 460 -14.45 8.42 5.53
CA LEU A 460 -14.87 9.30 6.64
C LEU A 460 -14.14 8.97 7.95
N ILE A 461 -13.96 7.69 8.26
CA ILE A 461 -13.25 7.22 9.45
C ILE A 461 -11.79 7.65 9.40
N ILE A 462 -11.08 7.36 8.30
CA ILE A 462 -9.67 7.75 8.11
C ILE A 462 -9.53 9.27 8.21
N SER A 463 -10.38 10.03 7.50
CA SER A 463 -10.35 11.49 7.54
C SER A 463 -10.51 12.03 8.97
N ARG A 464 -11.43 11.45 9.76
CA ARG A 464 -11.65 11.86 11.15
C ARG A 464 -10.44 11.61 12.03
N ILE A 465 -9.84 10.43 11.93
CA ILE A 465 -8.66 10.04 12.73
C ILE A 465 -7.49 10.97 12.41
N TYR A 466 -7.20 11.18 11.13
CA TYR A 466 -6.09 12.04 10.73
C TYR A 466 -6.30 13.52 11.08
N ARG A 467 -7.53 14.04 11.02
CA ARG A 467 -7.85 15.40 11.49
C ARG A 467 -7.71 15.55 13.01
N ALA A 468 -8.11 14.53 13.77
CA ALA A 468 -7.94 14.50 15.22
C ALA A 468 -6.46 14.35 15.63
N ASN A 469 -5.62 13.79 14.75
CA ASN A 469 -4.21 13.52 14.99
C ASN A 469 -3.98 12.61 16.22
N ASP A 470 -4.92 11.71 16.49
CA ASP A 470 -4.90 10.74 17.58
C ASP A 470 -5.03 9.33 17.00
N PHE A 471 -3.97 8.54 17.17
CA PHE A 471 -3.81 7.21 16.55
C PHE A 471 -3.80 6.09 17.59
N GLU A 472 -4.13 6.40 18.85
CA GLU A 472 -4.30 5.39 19.89
C GLU A 472 -5.49 4.48 19.54
N ILE A 473 -5.34 3.17 19.77
CA ILE A 473 -6.34 2.17 19.37
C ILE A 473 -7.71 2.45 20.00
N SER A 474 -7.74 2.92 21.26
CA SER A 474 -8.97 3.30 21.96
C SER A 474 -9.70 4.47 21.28
N SER A 475 -8.96 5.49 20.85
CA SER A 475 -9.48 6.65 20.13
C SER A 475 -9.98 6.28 18.74
N ILE A 476 -9.24 5.44 18.01
CA ILE A 476 -9.69 4.87 16.73
C ILE A 476 -11.00 4.10 16.91
N HIS A 477 -11.10 3.24 17.92
CA HIS A 477 -12.32 2.48 18.22
C HIS A 477 -13.52 3.41 18.47
N GLN A 478 -13.32 4.47 19.26
CA GLN A 478 -14.37 5.44 19.56
C GLN A 478 -14.82 6.19 18.30
N ALA A 479 -13.88 6.60 17.44
CA ALA A 479 -14.17 7.23 16.17
C ALA A 479 -14.96 6.32 15.23
N CYS A 480 -14.55 5.05 15.09
CA CYS A 480 -15.25 4.03 14.31
C CYS A 480 -16.69 3.86 14.81
N LYS A 481 -16.89 3.60 16.11
CA LYS A 481 -18.24 3.42 16.69
C LYS A 481 -19.15 4.61 16.44
N LYS A 482 -18.64 5.82 16.67
CA LYS A 482 -19.41 7.05 16.50
C LYS A 482 -19.81 7.26 15.03
N LEU A 483 -18.87 7.15 14.11
CA LEU A 483 -19.13 7.39 12.69
C LEU A 483 -19.99 6.30 12.04
N THR A 484 -19.78 5.04 12.41
CA THR A 484 -20.65 3.95 11.95
C THR A 484 -22.09 4.19 12.40
N LYS A 485 -22.30 4.60 13.66
CA LYS A 485 -23.63 4.95 14.16
C LYS A 485 -24.23 6.13 13.40
N GLU A 486 -23.51 7.24 13.28
CA GLU A 486 -23.96 8.43 12.53
C GLU A 486 -24.31 8.06 11.09
N TYR A 487 -23.49 7.27 10.40
CA TYR A 487 -23.71 6.88 9.01
C TYR A 487 -25.04 6.16 8.81
N TYR A 488 -25.37 5.19 9.65
CA TYR A 488 -26.62 4.43 9.54
C TYR A 488 -27.85 5.15 10.12
N GLU A 489 -27.67 6.26 10.82
CA GLU A 489 -28.80 7.12 11.23
C GLU A 489 -29.24 8.07 10.10
N TYR A 490 -28.34 8.38 9.15
CA TYR A 490 -28.58 9.35 8.06
C TYR A 490 -28.71 8.74 6.66
N VAL A 491 -28.31 7.48 6.47
CA VAL A 491 -28.47 6.71 5.21
C VAL A 491 -29.61 5.73 5.39
#